data_AF-A0A0D7PUN9-F1
#
_entry.id   AF-A0A0D7PUN9-F1
#
_cell.length_a   1.000
_cell.length_b   1.000
_cell.length_c   1.000
_cell.angle_alpha   90.00
_cell.angle_beta   90.00
_cell.angle_gamma   90.00
#
_symmetry.space_group_name_H-M   'P 1'
#
loop_
_entity.id
_entity.type
_entity.pdbx_description
1 polymer ?
#
loop_
_entity_poly.entity_id
_entity_poly.type
_entity_poly.pdbx_seq_one_letter_code
_entity_poly.pdbx_strand_id
1 'polypeptide(L)' 'MNGTPLTVRHGAPLRQRVERQLGYKMAKYIMRIELVQSLTDLHGDRDGYWEDRGYEWYAGI' A
#
# COMPACT_ATOMS: atom_id res chain seq x y z
N MET A 1 7.81 -4.50 -14.71
CA MET A 1 6.72 -3.69 -15.29
C MET A 1 6.91 -3.65 -16.80
N ASN A 2 5.90 -4.05 -17.57
CA ASN A 2 5.97 -4.10 -19.04
C ASN A 2 7.20 -4.88 -19.57
N GLY A 3 7.47 -6.06 -19.02
CA GLY A 3 8.61 -6.90 -19.42
C GLY A 3 9.99 -6.46 -18.92
N THR A 4 10.11 -5.35 -18.17
CA THR A 4 11.39 -4.85 -17.64
C THR A 4 11.39 -4.71 -16.11
N PRO A 5 12.54 -4.63 -15.43
CA PRO A 5 12.60 -4.29 -14.01
C PRO A 5 11.92 -2.95 -13.70
N LEU A 6 11.44 -2.77 -12.47
CA LEU A 6 10.87 -1.49 -12.04
C LEU A 6 11.95 -0.40 -12.07
N THR A 7 11.58 0.81 -12.49
CA THR A 7 12.40 2.00 -12.24
C THR A 7 12.17 2.51 -10.82
N VAL A 8 13.11 3.28 -10.29
CA VAL A 8 13.00 3.88 -8.95
C VAL A 8 11.68 4.63 -8.80
N ARG A 9 11.32 5.53 -9.72
CA ARG A 9 10.05 6.28 -9.69
C ARG A 9 8.80 5.38 -9.63
N HIS A 10 8.88 4.16 -10.17
CA HIS A 10 7.79 3.19 -10.13
C HIS A 10 7.86 2.22 -8.96
N GLY A 11 8.78 2.40 -8.01
CA GLY A 11 8.84 1.63 -6.76
C GLY A 11 9.88 0.52 -6.77
N ALA A 12 10.96 0.62 -7.54
CA ALA A 12 12.05 -0.35 -7.47
C ALA A 12 12.69 -0.42 -6.06
N PRO A 13 13.14 -1.60 -5.58
CA PRO A 13 13.16 -2.87 -6.30
C PRO A 13 11.79 -3.57 -6.30
N LEU A 14 10.93 -3.26 -5.33
CA LEU A 14 9.69 -3.98 -5.09
C LEU A 14 8.50 -3.04 -4.81
N ARG A 15 7.37 -3.37 -5.44
CA ARG A 15 6.10 -2.66 -5.31
C ARG A 15 4.94 -3.63 -5.15
N GLN A 16 3.95 -3.26 -4.35
CA GLN A 16 2.70 -4.01 -4.22
C GLN A 16 1.82 -3.76 -5.44
N ARG A 17 1.17 -4.81 -5.94
CA ARG A 17 0.11 -4.68 -6.94
C ARG A 17 -1.16 -5.34 -6.44
N VAL A 18 -2.20 -4.52 -6.29
CA VAL A 18 -3.55 -4.97 -5.93
C VAL A 18 -4.49 -4.43 -7.00
N GLU A 19 -4.91 -5.30 -7.92
CA GLU A 19 -5.45 -4.86 -9.21
C GLU A 19 -6.75 -4.08 -9.13
N ARG A 20 -7.56 -4.38 -8.11
CA ARG A 20 -8.87 -3.76 -7.90
C ARG A 20 -8.85 -2.55 -6.96
N GLN A 21 -7.67 -2.14 -6.49
CA GLN A 21 -7.53 -1.03 -5.55
C GLN A 21 -6.97 0.22 -6.22
N LEU A 22 -7.35 1.39 -5.70
CA LEU A 22 -6.81 2.68 -6.13
C LEU A 22 -5.30 2.77 -5.86
N GLY A 23 -4.62 3.61 -6.64
CA GLY A 23 -3.16 3.63 -6.71
C GLY A 23 -2.43 3.91 -5.39
N TYR A 24 -3.07 4.58 -4.42
CA TYR A 24 -2.46 4.85 -3.11
C TYR A 24 -2.33 3.59 -2.24
N LYS A 25 -3.09 2.52 -2.54
CA LYS A 25 -2.94 1.20 -1.92
C LYS A 25 -1.83 0.34 -2.54
N MET A 26 -1.16 0.82 -3.59
CA MET A 26 -0.05 0.12 -4.23
C MET A 26 1.30 0.65 -3.71
N ALA A 27 1.66 0.21 -2.49
CA ALA A 27 2.88 0.62 -1.80
C ALA A 27 4.12 0.44 -2.67
N LYS A 28 4.90 1.52 -2.84
CA LYS A 28 6.20 1.53 -3.49
C LYS A 28 7.29 1.29 -2.44
N TYR A 29 8.42 0.72 -2.86
CA TYR A 29 9.60 0.54 -2.00
C TYR A 29 9.30 -0.33 -0.78
N ILE A 30 8.65 -1.48 -0.99
CA ILE A 30 8.29 -2.35 0.14
C ILE A 30 9.56 -2.83 0.86
N MET A 31 9.57 -2.63 2.17
CA MET A 31 10.65 -3.09 3.05
C MET A 31 10.20 -4.17 4.04
N ARG A 32 8.89 -4.22 4.35
CA ARG A 32 8.31 -5.13 5.33
C ARG A 32 6.87 -5.47 4.94
N ILE A 33 6.46 -6.70 5.19
CA ILE A 33 5.08 -7.15 5.18
C ILE A 33 4.83 -7.79 6.54
N GLU A 34 3.78 -7.36 7.21
CA GLU A 34 3.39 -7.88 8.51
C GLU A 34 1.99 -8.44 8.42
N LEU A 35 1.80 -9.65 8.93
CA LEU A 35 0.50 -10.28 9.05
C LEU A 35 0.05 -10.15 10.50
N VAL A 36 -1.06 -9.47 10.71
CA VAL A 36 -1.61 -9.19 12.03
C VAL A 36 -3.04 -9.72 12.13
N GLN A 37 -3.51 -9.93 13.35
CA GLN A 37 -4.89 -10.34 13.60
C GLN A 37 -5.88 -9.16 13.47
N SER A 38 -5.43 -7.93 13.74
CA SER A 38 -6.22 -6.70 13.57
C SER A 38 -5.32 -5.55 13.12
N LEU A 39 -5.89 -4.59 12.39
CA LEU A 39 -5.24 -3.32 12.05
C LEU A 39 -5.36 -2.27 13.18
N THR A 40 -6.23 -2.55 14.16
CA THR A 40 -6.33 -1.75 15.38
C THR A 40 -4.95 -1.67 16.03
N ASP A 41 -4.54 -0.45 16.38
CA ASP A 41 -3.25 -0.11 17.01
C ASP A 41 -2.01 -0.10 16.11
N LEU A 42 -2.12 -0.42 14.81
CA LEU A 42 -0.96 -0.35 13.90
C LEU A 42 -0.54 1.09 13.62
N HIS A 43 -1.48 1.96 13.26
CA HIS A 43 -1.22 3.36 12.90
C HIS A 43 -2.42 4.28 13.20
N GLY A 44 -2.18 5.30 14.02
CA GLY A 44 -3.10 6.41 14.29
C GLY A 44 -4.47 5.99 14.80
N ASP A 45 -5.43 6.89 14.67
CA ASP A 45 -6.79 6.70 15.21
C ASP A 45 -7.70 5.97 14.21
N ARG A 46 -7.28 5.84 12.94
CA ARG A 46 -8.09 5.25 11.85
C ARG A 46 -7.44 4.02 11.24
N ASP A 47 -6.62 3.31 12.02
CA ASP A 47 -6.03 2.01 11.70
C ASP A 47 -5.09 2.00 10.47
N GLY A 48 -4.64 3.18 10.02
CA GLY A 48 -3.78 3.29 8.84
C GLY A 48 -3.35 4.73 8.49
N TYR A 49 -2.11 4.85 7.99
CA TYR A 49 -1.51 6.15 7.65
C TYR A 49 -2.31 6.94 6.59
N TRP A 50 -2.92 6.28 5.62
CA TRP A 50 -3.71 6.96 4.59
C TRP A 50 -5.12 7.28 5.10
N GLU A 51 -5.67 6.39 5.90
CA GLU A 51 -6.98 6.47 6.53
C GLU A 51 -7.05 7.66 7.49
N ASP A 52 -6.00 7.87 8.28
CA ASP A 52 -5.81 9.06 9.12
C ASP A 52 -5.85 10.36 8.32
N ARG A 53 -5.48 10.31 7.04
CA ARG A 53 -5.49 11.47 6.12
C ARG A 53 -6.80 11.59 5.33
N GLY A 54 -7.82 10.84 5.72
CA GLY A 54 -9.15 10.88 5.12
C GLY A 54 -9.32 10.05 3.84
N TYR A 55 -8.37 9.17 3.53
CA TYR A 55 -8.52 8.23 2.42
C TYR A 55 -9.38 7.03 2.83
N GLU A 56 -10.08 6.44 1.87
CA GLU A 56 -10.92 5.27 2.08
C GLU A 56 -10.08 4.03 2.43
N TRP A 57 -10.53 3.24 3.42
CA TRP A 57 -9.79 2.07 3.90
C TRP A 57 -9.75 0.97 2.84
N TYR A 58 -10.88 0.73 2.17
CA TYR A 58 -10.95 -0.32 1.15
C TYR A 58 -10.30 0.18 -0.13
N ALA A 59 -10.76 1.34 -0.64
CA ALA A 59 -10.26 2.01 -1.85
C ALA A 59 -10.46 1.25 -3.16
N GLY A 60 -11.47 0.38 -3.25
CA GLY A 60 -11.65 -0.53 -4.38
C GLY A 60 -12.78 -0.14 -5.33
N ILE A 61 -12.77 -0.75 -6.52
CA ILE A 61 -13.87 -0.76 -7.50
C ILE A 61 -14.47 -2.18 -7.56
#